data_AF-A0A7R9KBT1-F1
#
_entry.id   AF-A0A7R9KBT1-F1
#
_cell.length_a   1.000
_cell.length_b   1.000
_cell.length_c   1.000
_cell.angle_alpha   90.00
_cell.angle_beta   90.00
_cell.angle_gamma   90.00
#
_symmetry.space_group_name_H-M   'P 1'
#
loop_
_entity.id
_entity.type
_entity.pdbx_description
1 polymer ?
#
loop_
_entity_poly.entity_id
_entity_poly.type
_entity_poly.pdbx_seq_one_letter_code
_entity_poly.pdbx_strand_id
1 'polypeptide(L)'
;MWPRDLIETLALRPHDVDEKVCELHFQNNDIQRETECYDEKTGKKITVSLKRPRLQDGAIPSQQPNCPEYLSSSRPTRENVDQRRERIDNDNLRRAIAQLYQQI
;
A
#
# COMPACT_ATOMS: atom_id res chain seq x y z
N MET A 1 -16.42 -3.33 36.26
CA MET A 1 -15.30 -4.29 36.05
C MET A 1 -15.70 -5.13 34.85
N TRP A 2 -15.13 -4.85 33.67
CA TRP A 2 -15.48 -5.57 32.44
C TRP A 2 -14.51 -6.76 32.31
N PRO A 3 -14.98 -7.98 32.03
CA PRO A 3 -14.12 -9.16 32.03
C PRO A 3 -13.10 -9.08 30.88
N ARG A 4 -11.84 -9.39 31.18
CA ARG A 4 -10.67 -9.31 30.29
C ARG A 4 -10.60 -10.43 29.26
N ASP A 5 -11.61 -11.30 29.21
CA ASP A 5 -11.56 -12.56 28.46
C ASP A 5 -12.21 -12.46 27.07
N LEU A 6 -12.53 -11.24 26.62
CA LEU A 6 -13.24 -10.98 25.36
C LEU A 6 -12.33 -10.48 24.21
N ILE A 7 -11.00 -10.59 24.36
CA ILE A 7 -10.05 -10.19 23.30
C ILE A 7 -9.51 -11.42 22.54
N GLU A 8 -9.63 -12.64 23.07
CA GLU A 8 -9.02 -13.83 22.46
C GLU A 8 -9.94 -14.55 21.45
N THR A 9 -11.19 -14.10 21.28
CA THR A 9 -12.19 -14.73 20.41
C THR A 9 -12.51 -13.93 19.14
N LEU A 10 -11.55 -13.13 18.66
CA LEU A 10 -11.59 -12.49 17.33
C LEU A 10 -10.61 -13.14 16.34
N ALA A 11 -10.19 -14.38 16.61
CA ALA A 11 -9.60 -15.24 15.59
C ALA A 11 -10.69 -15.58 14.56
N LEU A 12 -10.67 -14.83 13.45
CA LEU A 12 -11.09 -15.25 12.11
C LEU A 12 -12.43 -15.99 12.08
N ARG A 13 -13.53 -15.24 12.20
CA ARG A 13 -14.79 -15.73 11.62
C ARG A 13 -14.55 -15.88 10.12
N PRO A 14 -14.73 -17.07 9.53
CA PRO A 14 -14.71 -17.20 8.09
C PRO A 14 -15.84 -16.32 7.58
N HIS A 15 -15.49 -15.20 6.93
CA HIS A 15 -16.44 -14.44 6.15
C HIS A 15 -17.06 -15.43 5.16
N ASP A 16 -18.39 -15.45 5.10
CA ASP A 16 -19.15 -16.38 4.29
C ASP A 16 -18.60 -16.40 2.86
N VAL A 17 -18.38 -17.61 2.33
CA VAL A 17 -17.55 -17.94 1.15
C VAL A 17 -18.07 -17.34 -0.17
N ASP A 18 -19.13 -16.53 -0.14
CA ASP A 18 -19.80 -15.95 -1.30
C ASP A 18 -19.93 -14.42 -1.28
N GLU A 19 -19.30 -13.71 -0.33
CA GLU A 19 -19.29 -12.25 -0.35
C GLU A 19 -18.31 -11.70 -1.40
N LYS A 20 -18.86 -11.32 -2.56
CA LYS A 20 -18.13 -10.62 -3.62
C LYS A 20 -18.21 -9.12 -3.40
N VAL A 21 -17.06 -8.46 -3.35
CA VAL A 21 -16.94 -7.00 -3.37
C VAL A 21 -16.57 -6.50 -4.78
N CYS A 22 -17.09 -5.34 -5.18
CA CYS A 22 -16.73 -4.74 -6.47
C CYS A 22 -15.36 -4.03 -6.41
N GLU A 23 -14.80 -3.69 -7.57
CA GLU A 23 -13.47 -3.06 -7.68
C GLU A 23 -13.37 -1.69 -6.97
N LEU A 24 -14.50 -0.99 -6.77
CA LEU A 24 -14.56 0.32 -6.10
C LEU A 24 -14.25 0.28 -4.61
N HIS A 25 -14.08 -0.92 -4.04
CA HIS A 25 -13.65 -1.08 -2.65
C HIS A 25 -12.13 -1.13 -2.48
N PHE A 26 -11.37 -1.13 -3.58
CA PHE A 26 -9.90 -1.24 -3.56
C PHE A 26 -9.26 0.01 -4.15
N GLN A 27 -8.05 0.36 -3.68
CA GLN A 27 -7.29 1.41 -4.33
C GLN A 27 -6.87 0.94 -5.73
N ASN A 28 -6.68 1.87 -6.66
CA ASN A 28 -6.27 1.50 -8.02
C ASN A 28 -4.90 0.78 -8.04
N ASN A 29 -4.03 1.08 -7.07
CA ASN A 29 -2.74 0.42 -6.90
C ASN A 29 -2.88 -1.04 -6.44
N ASP A 30 -3.97 -1.40 -5.76
CA ASP A 30 -4.21 -2.77 -5.29
C ASP A 30 -4.73 -3.69 -6.42
N ILE A 31 -5.13 -3.11 -7.56
CA ILE A 31 -5.66 -3.83 -8.71
C ILE A 31 -4.58 -3.91 -9.80
N GLN A 32 -4.04 -5.11 -9.99
CA GLN A 32 -3.13 -5.39 -11.09
C GLN A 32 -3.89 -5.51 -12.41
N ARG A 33 -3.74 -4.50 -13.27
CA ARG A 33 -4.31 -4.44 -14.63
C ARG A 33 -3.28 -4.77 -15.71
N GLU A 34 -1.99 -4.72 -15.40
CA GLU A 34 -0.91 -4.90 -16.36
C GLU A 34 0.09 -5.95 -15.88
N THR A 35 0.75 -6.58 -16.84
CA THR A 35 1.85 -7.52 -16.58
C THR A 35 2.98 -7.22 -17.54
N GLU A 36 4.19 -7.45 -17.05
CA GLU A 36 5.41 -7.15 -17.75
C GLU A 36 6.09 -8.45 -18.12
N CYS A 37 6.51 -8.59 -19.38
CA CYS A 37 7.35 -9.68 -19.84
C CYS A 37 8.58 -9.13 -20.54
N TYR A 38 9.66 -9.90 -20.55
CA TYR A 38 10.86 -9.57 -21.30
C TYR A 38 10.87 -10.34 -22.61
N ASP A 39 11.13 -9.64 -23.71
CA ASP A 39 11.41 -10.29 -24.98
C ASP A 39 12.89 -10.67 -25.03
N GLU A 40 13.17 -11.96 -24.95
CA GLU A 40 14.52 -12.52 -24.93
C GLU A 40 15.34 -12.16 -26.18
N LYS A 41 14.68 -11.87 -27.31
CA LYS A 41 15.38 -11.56 -28.56
C LYS A 41 15.81 -10.10 -28.66
N THR A 42 14.99 -9.19 -28.15
CA THR A 42 15.25 -7.74 -28.25
C THR A 42 15.77 -7.15 -26.95
N GLY A 43 15.73 -7.91 -25.85
CA GLY A 43 16.06 -7.44 -24.50
C GLY A 43 15.10 -6.37 -23.98
N LYS A 44 13.99 -6.12 -24.66
CA LYS A 44 13.03 -5.07 -24.30
C LYS A 44 12.00 -5.61 -23.32
N LYS A 45 11.63 -4.74 -22.38
CA LYS A 45 10.51 -4.95 -21.48
C LYS A 45 9.22 -4.57 -22.21
N ILE A 46 8.28 -5.51 -22.25
CA ILE A 46 6.96 -5.33 -22.87
C ILE A 46 5.93 -5.34 -21.75
N THR A 47 5.13 -4.29 -21.67
CA THR A 47 4.00 -4.21 -20.74
C THR A 47 2.71 -4.48 -21.50
N VAL A 48 1.89 -5.39 -20.99
CA VAL A 48 0.64 -5.83 -21.62
C VAL A 48 -0.50 -5.74 -20.62
N SER A 49 -1.65 -5.24 -21.06
CA SER A 49 -2.88 -5.20 -20.25
C SER A 49 -3.50 -6.59 -20.10
N LEU A 50 -3.90 -6.93 -18.89
CA LEU A 50 -4.58 -8.17 -18.55
C LEU A 50 -6.05 -8.11 -18.98
N LYS A 51 -6.52 -9.16 -19.67
CA LYS A 51 -7.94 -9.32 -20.00
C LYS A 51 -8.84 -9.41 -18.77
N ARG A 52 -8.30 -9.94 -17.66
CA ARG A 52 -8.97 -10.03 -16.36
C ARG A 52 -8.03 -9.44 -15.31
N PRO A 53 -8.32 -8.23 -14.79
CA PRO A 53 -7.58 -7.66 -13.68
C PRO A 53 -7.59 -8.60 -12.47
N ARG A 54 -6.53 -8.54 -11.65
CA ARG A 54 -6.38 -9.34 -10.44
C ARG A 54 -6.04 -8.42 -9.28
N LEU A 55 -6.38 -8.82 -8.06
CA LEU A 55 -5.91 -8.12 -6.88
C LEU A 55 -4.45 -8.48 -6.59
N GLN A 56 -3.69 -7.52 -6.09
CA GLN A 56 -2.38 -7.79 -5.51
C GLN A 56 -2.52 -8.70 -4.28
N ASP A 57 -1.48 -9.48 -4.01
CA ASP A 57 -1.46 -10.36 -2.85
C ASP A 57 -1.55 -9.53 -1.55
N GLY A 58 -2.53 -9.86 -0.70
CA GLY A 58 -2.78 -9.14 0.55
C GLY A 58 -3.56 -7.83 0.41
N ALA A 59 -4.09 -7.52 -0.77
CA ALA A 59 -5.00 -6.38 -0.95
C ALA A 59 -6.26 -6.55 -0.07
N ILE A 60 -6.60 -5.49 0.67
CA ILE A 60 -7.77 -5.45 1.56
C ILE A 60 -8.71 -4.34 1.05
N PRO A 61 -10.03 -4.56 1.01
CA PRO A 61 -10.99 -3.53 0.64
C PRO A 61 -10.96 -2.38 1.66
N SER A 62 -10.37 -1.25 1.28
CA SER A 62 -10.22 -0.08 2.15
C SER A 62 -11.13 1.08 1.76
N GLN A 63 -11.71 1.06 0.56
CA GLN A 63 -12.58 2.12 0.06
C GLN A 63 -14.04 1.82 0.40
N GLN A 64 -14.75 2.86 0.81
CA GLN A 64 -16.17 2.82 1.14
C GLN A 64 -16.93 3.71 0.14
N PRO A 65 -17.33 3.16 -1.02
CA PRO A 65 -18.10 3.92 -2.01
C PRO A 65 -19.39 4.42 -1.36
N ASN A 66 -19.72 5.69 -1.59
CA ASN A 66 -20.83 6.44 -0.96
C ASN A 66 -20.60 6.93 0.47
N CYS A 67 -19.41 6.73 1.03
CA CYS A 67 -19.01 7.35 2.29
C CYS A 67 -18.06 8.52 2.05
N PRO A 68 -17.99 9.49 2.97
CA PRO A 68 -17.02 10.57 2.90
C PRO A 68 -15.58 10.06 2.76
N GLU A 69 -14.75 10.80 2.02
CA GLU A 69 -13.38 10.41 1.68
C GLU A 69 -12.49 10.14 2.91
N TYR A 70 -12.72 10.85 4.02
CA TYR A 70 -11.97 10.64 5.27
C TYR A 70 -12.17 9.24 5.88
N LEU A 71 -13.20 8.49 5.48
CA LEU A 71 -13.40 7.09 5.88
C LEU A 71 -12.74 6.09 4.92
N SER A 72 -12.46 6.50 3.68
CA SER A 72 -11.82 5.69 2.63
C SER A 72 -10.31 5.95 2.51
N SER A 73 -9.81 6.97 3.20
CA SER A 73 -8.39 7.32 3.22
C SER A 73 -7.58 6.25 3.93
N SER A 74 -6.55 5.73 3.26
CA SER A 74 -5.48 5.00 3.93
C SER A 74 -4.90 5.94 4.98
N ARG A 75 -5.14 5.65 6.26
CA ARG A 75 -4.63 6.47 7.36
C ARG A 75 -3.14 6.70 7.10
N PRO A 76 -2.63 7.94 7.17
CA PRO A 76 -1.20 8.16 7.09
C PRO A 76 -0.55 7.28 8.15
N THR A 77 0.28 6.34 7.72
CA THR A 77 1.01 5.48 8.66
C THR A 77 1.85 6.41 9.50
N ARG A 78 1.58 6.44 10.81
CA ARG A 78 2.42 7.17 11.74
C ARG A 78 3.82 6.60 11.61
N GLU A 79 4.73 7.43 11.14
CA GLU A 79 6.15 7.09 11.04
C GLU A 79 6.66 6.58 12.39
N ASN A 80 7.35 5.43 12.36
CA ASN A 80 8.00 4.89 13.56
C ASN A 80 9.17 5.82 13.95
N VAL A 81 9.56 5.78 15.23
CA VAL A 81 10.71 6.52 15.76
C VAL A 81 11.98 6.28 14.93
N ASP A 82 12.24 5.05 14.50
CA ASP A 82 13.45 4.73 13.73
C ASP A 82 13.40 5.34 12.31
N GLN A 83 12.27 5.21 11.62
CA GLN A 83 12.05 5.85 10.31
C GLN A 83 12.20 7.38 10.41
N ARG A 84 11.68 7.97 11.50
CA ARG A 84 11.81 9.41 11.76
C ARG A 84 13.27 9.82 11.94
N ARG A 85 14.04 9.06 12.70
CA ARG A 85 15.48 9.31 12.92
C ARG A 85 16.24 9.24 11.61
N GLU A 86 16.01 8.17 10.84
CA GLU A 86 16.66 7.98 9.54
C GLU A 86 16.33 9.10 8.55
N ARG A 87 15.07 9.59 8.51
CA ARG A 87 14.71 10.75 7.70
C ARG A 87 15.47 12.00 8.11
N ILE A 88 15.54 12.29 9.41
CA ILE A 88 16.25 13.46 9.93
C ILE A 88 17.74 13.38 9.58
N ASP A 89 18.37 12.21 9.75
CA ASP A 89 19.80 12.02 9.45
C ASP A 89 20.08 12.19 7.95
N ASN A 90 19.22 11.63 7.08
CA ASN A 90 19.32 11.82 5.63
C ASN A 90 19.15 13.29 5.22
N ASP A 91 18.19 14.00 5.82
CA ASP A 91 17.98 15.42 5.53
C ASP A 91 19.17 16.27 5.97
N ASN A 92 19.76 15.97 7.12
CA ASN A 92 20.99 16.63 7.58
C ASN A 92 22.17 16.38 6.63
N LEU A 93 22.36 15.13 6.19
CA LEU A 93 23.40 14.77 5.23
C LEU A 93 23.22 15.53 3.90
N ARG A 94 22.00 15.56 3.36
CA ARG A 94 21.69 16.29 2.12
C ARG A 94 22.00 17.77 2.23
N ARG A 95 21.69 18.40 3.36
CA ARG A 95 22.01 19.81 3.63
C ARG A 95 23.52 20.05 3.69
N ALA A 96 24.25 19.20 4.41
CA ALA A 96 25.71 19.31 4.50
C ALA A 96 26.37 19.18 3.12
N ILE A 97 25.95 18.20 2.33
CA ILE A 97 26.42 18.02 0.95
C ILE A 97 26.13 19.27 0.11
N ALA A 98 24.90 19.80 0.16
CA ALA A 98 24.52 21.00 -0.59
C ALA A 98 25.36 22.23 -0.20
N GLN A 99 25.70 22.39 1.08
CA GLN A 99 26.55 23.47 1.57
C GLN A 99 27.98 23.36 1.04
N LEU A 100 28.55 22.15 1.01
CA LEU A 100 29.90 21.93 0.45
C LEU A 100 29.97 22.33 -1.03
N TYR A 101 28.93 22.02 -1.80
CA TYR A 101 28.86 22.40 -3.22
C TYR A 101 28.70 23.91 -3.45
N GLN A 102 28.26 24.68 -2.45
CA GLN A 102 28.13 26.14 -2.54
C GLN A 102 29.42 26.89 -2.18
N GLN A 103 30.44 26.19 -1.66
CA GLN A 103 31.72 26.77 -1.25
C GLN A 103 32.85 26.62 -2.28
N ILE A 104 32.54 26.04 -3.45
CA ILE A 104 33.44 25.86 -4.60
C ILE A 104 32.97 26.79 -5.72
#